data_AF-A0A962AB83-F1
#
_entry.id   AF-A0A962AB83-F1
#
_cell.length_a   1.000
_cell.length_b   1.000
_cell.length_c   1.000
_cell.angle_alpha   90.00
_cell.angle_beta   90.00
_cell.angle_gamma   90.00
#
_symmetry.space_group_name_H-M   'P 1'
#
loop_
_entity.id
_entity.type
_entity.pdbx_description
1 polymer ?
#
loop_
_entity_poly.entity_id
_entity_poly.type
_entity_poly.pdbx_seq_one_letter_code
_entity_poly.pdbx_strand_id
1 'polypeptide(L)' 'MKPLAINVVSDEEAEKAAFVICVRWTVPAVFADDEQGTCCACGAAVRFRPHAPKKPPRICMECIVEKLERSQ' A
#
# COMPACT_ATOMS: atom_id res chain seq x y z
N MET A 1 -6.92 -23.33 0.60
CA MET A 1 -6.74 -21.93 1.06
C MET A 1 -8.10 -21.38 1.43
N LYS A 2 -8.28 -20.87 2.66
CA LYS A 2 -9.49 -20.13 3.03
C LYS A 2 -9.39 -18.74 2.39
N PRO A 3 -10.41 -18.23 1.69
CA PRO A 3 -10.35 -16.89 1.12
C PRO A 3 -10.17 -15.87 2.26
N LEU A 4 -9.22 -14.96 2.09
CA LEU A 4 -9.09 -13.81 2.98
C LEU A 4 -10.38 -12.99 2.87
N ALA A 5 -10.95 -12.61 4.01
CA ALA A 5 -12.11 -11.73 4.02
C ALA A 5 -11.69 -10.35 3.52
N ILE A 6 -12.31 -9.89 2.43
CA ILE A 6 -12.12 -8.54 1.90
C ILE A 6 -13.25 -7.68 2.46
N ASN A 7 -12.91 -6.76 3.35
CA ASN A 7 -13.86 -5.81 3.92
C ASN A 7 -13.82 -4.50 3.11
N VAL A 8 -14.96 -4.12 2.53
CA VAL A 8 -15.14 -2.79 1.94
C VAL A 8 -15.60 -1.85 3.06
N VAL A 9 -14.87 -0.77 3.29
CA VAL A 9 -15.09 0.18 4.39
C VAL A 9 -15.20 1.60 3.85
N SER A 10 -15.64 2.55 4.68
CA SER A 10 -15.65 3.97 4.30
C SER A 10 -14.23 4.55 4.26
N ASP A 11 -14.07 5.69 3.61
CA ASP A 11 -12.77 6.40 3.54
C ASP A 11 -12.25 6.72 4.95
N GLU A 12 -13.11 7.12 5.88
CA GLU A 12 -12.72 7.44 7.26
C GLU A 12 -12.17 6.23 8.02
N GLU A 13 -12.68 5.04 7.72
CA GLU A 13 -12.18 3.79 8.31
C GLU A 13 -10.89 3.33 7.64
N ALA A 14 -10.79 3.48 6.31
CA ALA A 14 -9.57 3.17 5.57
C ALA A 14 -8.37 4.01 6.04
N GLU A 15 -8.61 5.26 6.47
CA GLU A 15 -7.60 6.14 7.05
C GLU A 15 -7.00 5.64 8.38
N LYS A 16 -7.60 4.61 9.00
CA LYS A 16 -7.08 3.97 10.24
C LYS A 16 -6.24 2.72 9.96
N ALA A 17 -6.08 2.34 8.69
CA ALA A 17 -5.28 1.16 8.33
C ALA A 17 -3.83 1.28 8.84
N ALA A 18 -3.21 0.14 9.12
CA ALA A 18 -1.80 0.12 9.53
C ALA A 18 -0.85 0.55 8.41
N PHE A 19 -1.21 0.22 7.16
CA PHE A 19 -0.43 0.56 5.97
C PHE A 19 -1.33 0.72 4.75
N VAL A 20 -0.89 1.53 3.78
CA VAL A 20 -1.38 1.45 2.39
C VAL A 20 -0.35 0.70 1.55
N ILE A 21 -0.73 -0.44 1.01
CA ILE A 21 0.14 -1.24 0.12
C ILE A 21 0.20 -0.56 -1.25
N CYS A 22 1.40 -0.27 -1.70
CA CYS A 22 1.68 0.44 -2.95
C CYS A 22 2.62 -0.38 -3.83
N VAL A 23 2.55 -0.16 -5.15
CA VAL A 23 3.53 -0.73 -6.09
C VAL A 23 4.74 0.21 -6.18
N ARG A 24 5.92 -0.34 -6.49
CA ARG A 24 7.12 0.47 -6.71
C ARG A 24 7.01 1.31 -7.99
N TRP A 25 7.70 2.43 -8.04
CA TRP A 25 7.77 3.29 -9.23
C TRP A 25 8.38 2.59 -10.46
N THR A 26 9.15 1.52 -10.25
CA THR A 26 9.75 0.72 -11.33
C THR A 26 8.75 -0.17 -12.06
N VAL A 27 7.59 -0.44 -11.47
CA VAL A 27 6.50 -1.19 -12.12
C VAL A 27 5.88 -0.27 -13.19
N PRO A 28 5.45 -0.76 -14.36
CA PRO A 28 4.75 0.06 -15.36
C PRO A 28 3.50 0.75 -14.79
N ALA A 29 3.23 1.99 -15.21
CA ALA A 29 2.06 2.73 -14.77
C ALA A 29 0.81 2.20 -15.48
N VAL A 30 -0.24 1.95 -14.70
CA VAL A 30 -1.56 1.60 -15.24
C VAL A 30 -2.41 2.85 -15.43
N PHE A 31 -2.18 3.87 -14.61
CA PHE A 31 -2.97 5.10 -14.60
C PHE A 31 -2.06 6.32 -14.78
N ALA A 32 -2.56 7.34 -15.47
CA ALA A 32 -1.80 8.55 -15.80
C ALA A 32 -1.71 9.54 -14.62
N ASP A 33 -2.64 9.48 -13.68
CA ASP A 33 -2.77 10.33 -12.50
C ASP A 33 -2.21 9.68 -11.23
N ASP A 34 -1.34 8.68 -11.36
CA ASP A 34 -0.65 8.12 -10.19
C ASP A 34 0.27 9.17 -9.54
N GLU A 35 0.16 9.29 -8.22
CA GLU A 35 1.04 10.11 -7.40
C GLU A 35 2.27 9.30 -6.97
N GLN A 36 3.38 10.00 -6.71
CA GLN A 36 4.61 9.40 -6.22
C GLN A 36 4.78 9.65 -4.71
N GLY A 37 5.29 8.65 -3.99
CA GLY A 37 5.77 8.81 -2.63
C GLY A 37 6.85 7.79 -2.30
N THR A 38 7.02 7.51 -1.01
CA THR A 38 8.14 6.71 -0.52
C THR A 38 7.66 5.59 0.40
N CYS A 39 8.19 4.39 0.24
CA CYS A 39 7.96 3.28 1.15
C CYS A 39 8.54 3.60 2.54
N CYS A 40 7.71 3.49 3.57
CA CYS A 40 8.07 3.75 4.97
C CYS A 40 9.10 2.78 5.54
N ALA A 41 9.26 1.60 4.93
CA ALA A 41 10.16 0.55 5.42
C ALA A 41 11.55 0.61 4.77
N CYS A 42 11.62 0.79 3.44
CA CYS A 42 12.87 0.69 2.69
C CYS A 42 13.28 1.96 1.93
N GLY A 43 12.46 3.01 1.95
CA GLY A 43 12.78 4.27 1.26
C GLY A 43 12.62 4.22 -0.26
N ALA A 44 12.19 3.09 -0.84
CA ALA A 44 11.97 3.00 -2.29
C ALA A 44 10.82 3.90 -2.75
N ALA A 45 10.95 4.49 -3.95
CA ALA A 45 9.86 5.21 -4.59
C ALA A 45 8.68 4.27 -4.88
N VAL A 46 7.49 4.67 -4.47
CA VAL A 46 6.22 3.97 -4.70
C VAL A 46 5.25 4.88 -5.42
N ARG A 47 4.21 4.28 -6.00
CA ARG A 47 3.08 5.02 -6.56
C ARG A 47 1.75 4.58 -5.99
N PHE A 48 0.80 5.51 -5.99
CA PHE A 48 -0.54 5.30 -5.47
C PHE A 48 -1.54 6.24 -6.14
N ARG A 49 -2.82 5.91 -6.02
CA ARG A 49 -3.92 6.71 -6.54
C ARG A 49 -4.11 8.00 -5.70
N PRO A 50 -4.50 9.14 -6.30
CA PRO A 50 -4.73 10.40 -5.56
C PRO A 50 -5.77 10.29 -4.42
N HIS A 51 -6.70 9.34 -4.54
CA HIS A 51 -7.76 9.05 -3.58
C HIS A 51 -7.44 7.91 -2.61
N ALA A 52 -6.23 7.33 -2.66
CA ALA A 52 -5.82 6.35 -1.66
C ALA A 52 -5.69 7.00 -0.27
N PRO A 53 -5.96 6.26 0.84
CA PRO A 53 -5.89 6.80 2.20
C PRO A 53 -4.57 7.53 2.48
N LYS A 54 -4.66 8.72 3.07
CA LYS A 54 -3.54 9.67 3.17
C LYS A 54 -2.73 9.52 4.45
N LYS A 55 -3.36 9.10 5.56
CA LYS A 55 -2.74 8.99 6.88
C LYS A 55 -1.89 7.74 7.07
N PRO A 56 -2.29 6.53 6.62
CA PRO A 56 -1.48 5.36 6.84
C PRO A 56 -0.14 5.46 6.10
N PRO A 57 0.95 4.95 6.71
CA PRO A 57 2.24 4.91 6.04
C PRO A 57 2.17 4.04 4.77
N ARG A 58 2.81 4.51 3.69
CA ARG A 58 2.88 3.77 2.43
C ARG A 58 3.94 2.68 2.52
N ILE A 59 3.60 1.45 2.15
CA ILE A 59 4.54 0.32 2.14
C ILE A 59 4.56 -0.36 0.76
N CYS A 60 5.73 -0.73 0.27
CA CYS A 60 5.82 -1.50 -0.98
C CYS A 60 5.44 -2.97 -0.77
N MET A 61 5.02 -3.65 -1.85
CA MET A 61 4.63 -5.06 -1.83
C MET A 61 5.72 -5.98 -1.27
N GLU A 62 6.99 -5.72 -1.58
CA GLU A 62 8.09 -6.57 -1.12
C GLU A 62 8.28 -6.45 0.41
N CYS A 63 8.20 -5.23 0.95
CA CYS A 63 8.36 -5.02 2.39
C CYS A 63 7.16 -5.51 3.20
N ILE A 64 5.93 -5.45 2.66
CA ILE A 64 4.78 -6.00 3.38
C ILE A 64 4.80 -7.53 3.39
N VAL A 65 5.20 -8.18 2.30
CA VAL A 65 5.39 -9.64 2.26
C VAL A 65 6.44 -10.06 3.28
N GLU A 66 7.61 -9.42 3.29
CA GLU A 66 8.66 -9.71 4.27
C GLU A 66 8.19 -9.52 5.72
N LYS A 67 7.41 -8.46 6.01
CA LYS A 67 6.82 -8.25 7.33
C LYS A 67 5.83 -9.35 7.72
N LEU A 68 4.98 -9.79 6.79
CA LEU A 68 3.98 -10.83 7.05
C LEU A 68 4.63 -12.21 7.23
N GLU A 69 5.71 -12.50 6.51
CA GLU A 69 6.48 -13.75 6.67
C GLU A 69 7.22 -13.79 8.01
N ARG A 70 7.79 -12.66 8.47
CA ARG A 70 8.46 -12.56 9.78
C ARG A 70 7.51 -12.55 10.99
N SER A 71 6.21 -12.40 10.76
CA SER A 71 5.18 -12.35 11.82
C SER A 71 4.46 -13.70 12.02
N GLN A 72 4.92 -14.75 11.32
CA GLN A 72 4.45 -16.14 11.45
C GLN A 72 5.46 -16.96 12.24
#